data_AF-A0A8J6T5R1-F1
#
_entry.id   AF-A0A8J6T5R1-F1
#
_cell.length_a   1.000
_cell.length_b   1.000
_cell.length_c   1.000
_cell.angle_alpha   90.00
_cell.angle_beta   90.00
_cell.angle_gamma   90.00
#
_symmetry.space_group_name_H-M   'P 1'
#
loop_
_entity.id
_entity.type
_entity.pdbx_description
1 polymer ?
#
loop_
_entity_poly.entity_id
_entity_poly.type
_entity_poly.pdbx_seq_one_letter_code
_entity_poly.pdbx_strand_id
1 'polypeptide(L)'
;MKKSQPARYSTPDRQAATRSRQNITAFAYLAGVFVVGVVVILFVQGRLVIGGVPSGIIMEFLQDDLARSAYFSGNSTALHDRLDEIGIEEAMKDYYRPQISDEVVLDQHIHQILYDRTGYVGEDYQVNGGVLVLKDD
;
A
#
# COMPACT_ATOMS: atom_id res chain seq x y z
N MET A 1 -71.82 32.02 20.04
CA MET A 1 -70.41 32.14 19.58
C MET A 1 -69.60 30.96 20.13
N LYS A 2 -69.29 29.95 19.30
CA LYS A 2 -68.40 28.84 19.68
C LYS A 2 -66.97 29.20 19.24
N LYS A 3 -66.02 29.24 20.19
CA LYS A 3 -64.60 29.46 19.90
C LYS A 3 -64.02 28.17 19.30
N SER A 4 -63.51 28.25 18.08
CA SER A 4 -62.77 27.18 17.42
C SER A 4 -61.38 27.05 18.07
N GLN A 5 -61.05 25.88 18.62
CA GLN A 5 -59.68 25.56 19.03
C GLN A 5 -58.83 25.26 17.79
N PRO A 6 -57.58 25.77 17.68
CA PRO A 6 -56.69 25.36 16.60
C PRO A 6 -56.16 23.95 16.88
N ALA A 7 -56.33 23.05 15.92
CA ALA A 7 -55.74 21.73 15.92
C ALA A 7 -54.20 21.85 15.98
N ARG A 8 -53.59 21.27 17.02
CA ARG A 8 -52.14 21.15 17.12
C ARG A 8 -51.65 20.15 16.07
N TYR A 9 -51.02 20.64 15.01
CA TYR A 9 -50.26 19.81 14.08
C TYR A 9 -49.01 19.28 14.80
N SER A 10 -49.05 18.03 15.23
CA SER A 10 -47.85 17.29 15.65
C SER A 10 -46.99 17.04 14.42
N THR A 11 -45.83 17.70 14.30
CA THR A 11 -44.93 17.60 13.14
C THR A 11 -44.11 16.30 13.24
N PRO A 12 -44.36 15.25 12.44
CA PRO A 12 -43.59 13.99 12.49
C PRO A 12 -42.20 14.14 11.83
N ASP A 13 -42.01 15.16 11.01
CA ASP A 13 -40.86 15.29 10.10
C ASP A 13 -39.52 15.47 10.80
N ARG A 14 -39.47 16.07 11.99
CA ARG A 14 -38.20 16.29 12.71
C ARG A 14 -37.61 15.00 13.28
N GLN A 15 -38.44 14.03 13.64
CA GLN A 15 -37.96 12.75 14.17
C GLN A 15 -37.49 11.81 13.06
N ALA A 16 -38.14 11.84 11.89
CA ALA A 16 -37.74 11.06 10.71
C ALA A 16 -36.39 11.54 10.13
N ALA A 17 -36.17 12.85 10.04
CA ALA A 17 -34.92 13.42 9.53
C ALA A 17 -33.70 13.11 10.42
N THR A 18 -33.90 13.02 11.74
CA THR A 18 -32.82 12.73 12.69
C THR A 18 -32.41 11.24 12.63
N ARG A 19 -33.38 10.32 12.50
CA ARG A 19 -33.11 8.88 12.35
C ARG A 19 -32.47 8.54 11.00
N SER A 20 -32.87 9.19 9.91
CA SER A 20 -32.25 8.93 8.60
C SER A 20 -30.79 9.38 8.56
N ARG A 21 -30.47 10.54 9.17
CA ARG A 21 -29.08 11.01 9.31
C ARG A 21 -28.23 10.07 10.18
N GLN A 22 -28.77 9.58 11.29
CA GLN A 22 -28.07 8.61 12.15
C GLN A 22 -27.80 7.28 11.42
N ASN A 23 -28.76 6.78 10.64
CA ASN A 23 -28.58 5.57 9.84
C ASN A 23 -27.53 5.76 8.74
N ILE A 24 -27.48 6.93 8.10
CA ILE A 24 -26.45 7.26 7.09
C ILE A 24 -25.06 7.31 7.73
N THR A 25 -24.91 7.94 8.89
CA THR A 25 -23.60 7.98 9.59
C THR A 25 -23.15 6.60 10.04
N ALA A 26 -24.05 5.77 10.57
CA ALA A 26 -23.73 4.40 10.96
C ALA A 26 -23.36 3.54 9.76
N PHE A 27 -24.09 3.68 8.65
CA PHE A 27 -23.79 2.98 7.40
C PHE A 27 -22.44 3.40 6.82
N ALA A 28 -22.13 4.71 6.78
CA ALA A 28 -20.84 5.21 6.30
C ALA A 28 -19.68 4.68 7.14
N TYR A 29 -19.85 4.61 8.47
CA TYR A 29 -18.85 4.01 9.36
C TYR A 29 -18.65 2.51 9.06
N LEU A 30 -19.74 1.75 8.97
CA LEU A 30 -19.67 0.31 8.65
C LEU A 30 -19.07 0.04 7.28
N ALA A 31 -19.43 0.84 6.27
CA ALA A 31 -18.84 0.76 4.95
C ALA A 31 -17.33 1.08 4.98
N GLY A 32 -16.92 2.09 5.74
CA GLY A 32 -15.51 2.42 5.95
C GLY A 32 -14.74 1.26 6.60
N VAL A 33 -15.26 0.71 7.70
CA VAL A 33 -14.65 -0.45 8.37
C VAL A 33 -14.57 -1.66 7.44
N PHE A 34 -15.61 -1.91 6.64
CA PHE A 34 -15.63 -3.00 5.68
C PHE A 34 -14.54 -2.82 4.61
N VAL A 35 -14.42 -1.64 4.01
CA VAL A 35 -13.39 -1.36 3.00
C VAL A 35 -11.99 -1.54 3.60
N VAL A 36 -11.75 -0.99 4.79
CA VAL A 36 -10.47 -1.17 5.50
C VAL A 36 -10.21 -2.65 5.76
N GLY A 37 -11.20 -3.40 6.22
CA GLY A 37 -11.09 -4.84 6.46
C GLY A 37 -10.71 -5.62 5.20
N VAL A 38 -11.35 -5.33 4.06
CA VAL A 38 -11.03 -5.96 2.78
C VAL A 38 -9.58 -5.65 2.37
N VAL A 39 -9.15 -4.39 2.46
CA VAL A 39 -7.77 -3.99 2.13
C VAL A 39 -6.76 -4.72 3.02
N VAL A 40 -7.00 -4.79 4.33
CA VAL A 40 -6.12 -5.52 5.26
C VAL A 40 -6.04 -7.00 4.91
N ILE A 41 -7.16 -7.64 4.57
CA ILE A 41 -7.18 -9.05 4.16
C ILE A 41 -6.35 -9.25 2.88
N LEU A 42 -6.53 -8.40 1.87
CA LEU A 42 -5.76 -8.50 0.62
C LEU A 42 -4.27 -8.25 0.84
N PHE A 43 -3.92 -7.33 1.74
CA PHE A 43 -2.54 -7.05 2.12
C PHE A 43 -1.87 -8.27 2.76
N VAL A 44 -2.50 -8.85 3.80
CA VAL A 44 -1.98 -10.03 4.51
C VAL A 44 -1.90 -11.25 3.61
N GLN A 45 -2.78 -11.38 2.62
CA GLN A 45 -2.76 -12.46 1.62
C GLN A 45 -1.71 -12.29 0.51
N GLY A 46 -0.88 -11.25 0.55
CA GLY A 46 0.13 -11.02 -0.50
C GLY A 46 -0.43 -10.55 -1.85
N ARG A 47 -1.70 -10.12 -1.90
CA ARG A 47 -2.42 -9.79 -3.14
C ARG A 47 -2.33 -8.33 -3.55
N LEU A 48 -1.72 -7.49 -2.72
CA LEU A 48 -1.52 -6.08 -3.01
C LEU A 48 -0.08 -5.83 -3.45
N VAL A 49 0.09 -4.91 -4.38
CA VAL A 49 1.39 -4.36 -4.77
C VAL A 49 1.38 -2.89 -4.36
N ILE A 50 2.30 -2.49 -3.50
CA ILE A 50 2.44 -1.11 -3.04
C ILE A 50 3.71 -0.56 -3.64
N GLY A 51 3.56 0.38 -4.58
CA GLY A 51 4.70 1.03 -5.18
C GLY A 51 5.65 0.11 -5.97
N GLY A 52 5.12 -0.98 -6.54
CA GLY A 52 5.90 -2.00 -7.24
C GLY A 52 6.39 -3.15 -6.35
N VAL A 53 6.14 -3.10 -5.03
CA VAL A 53 6.56 -4.18 -4.11
C VAL A 53 5.34 -5.00 -3.68
N PRO A 54 5.30 -6.32 -3.92
CA PRO A 54 4.29 -7.21 -3.39
C PRO A 54 4.20 -7.15 -1.86
N SER A 55 2.98 -7.18 -1.31
CA SER A 55 2.78 -7.00 0.13
C SER A 55 3.39 -8.11 0.99
N GLY A 56 3.55 -9.31 0.45
CA GLY A 56 4.29 -10.39 1.12
C GLY A 56 5.75 -10.02 1.38
N ILE A 57 6.41 -9.44 0.39
CA ILE A 57 7.81 -8.98 0.43
C ILE A 57 7.95 -7.79 1.39
N ILE A 58 6.98 -6.88 1.40
CA ILE A 58 6.92 -5.79 2.39
C ILE A 58 6.85 -6.36 3.81
N MET A 59 6.03 -7.39 4.03
CA MET A 59 5.90 -8.00 5.35
C MET A 59 7.17 -8.72 5.79
N GLU A 60 7.85 -9.39 4.88
CA GLU A 60 9.16 -10.01 5.12
C GLU A 60 10.19 -8.96 5.53
N PHE A 61 10.32 -7.88 4.75
CA PHE A 61 11.16 -6.74 5.11
C PHE A 61 10.80 -6.14 6.48
N LEU A 62 9.51 -5.97 6.78
CA LEU A 62 9.06 -5.38 8.05
C LEU A 62 9.25 -6.31 9.27
N GLN A 63 9.45 -7.60 9.04
CA GLN A 63 9.78 -8.57 10.10
C GLN A 63 11.28 -8.65 10.37
N ASP A 64 12.11 -8.16 9.45
CA ASP A 64 13.56 -8.12 9.63
C ASP A 64 14.02 -6.86 10.36
N ASP A 65 14.50 -7.03 11.60
CA ASP A 65 14.95 -5.92 12.44
C ASP A 65 16.13 -5.16 11.84
N LEU A 66 17.06 -5.86 11.18
CA LEU A 66 18.27 -5.27 10.61
C LEU A 66 17.93 -4.45 9.37
N ALA A 67 17.11 -4.98 8.47
CA ALA A 67 16.67 -4.30 7.26
C ALA A 67 15.88 -3.03 7.59
N ARG A 68 14.94 -3.12 8.55
CA ARG A 68 14.20 -1.94 9.02
C ARG A 68 15.12 -0.90 9.62
N SER A 69 16.03 -1.31 10.50
CA SER A 69 16.97 -0.41 11.15
C SER A 69 17.86 0.30 10.11
N ALA A 70 18.39 -0.44 9.14
CA ALA A 70 19.19 0.11 8.05
C ALA A 70 18.40 1.10 7.19
N TYR A 71 17.14 0.78 6.87
CA TYR A 71 16.24 1.67 6.14
C TYR A 71 15.97 2.97 6.90
N PHE A 72 15.55 2.90 8.16
CA PHE A 72 15.22 4.10 8.94
C PHE A 72 16.43 4.92 9.37
N SER A 73 17.62 4.32 9.42
CA SER A 73 18.89 5.03 9.64
C SER A 73 19.48 5.64 8.36
N GLY A 74 18.89 5.36 7.19
CA GLY A 74 19.39 5.83 5.90
C GLY A 74 20.72 5.17 5.49
N ASN A 75 21.08 4.04 6.09
CA ASN A 75 22.30 3.31 5.75
C ASN A 75 22.02 2.40 4.54
N SER A 76 22.17 2.94 3.34
CA SER A 76 21.86 2.26 2.08
C SER A 76 22.71 1.00 1.86
N THR A 77 24.00 1.01 2.24
CA THR A 77 24.87 -0.17 2.12
C THR A 77 24.41 -1.29 3.04
N ALA A 78 24.18 -1.01 4.33
CA ALA A 78 23.70 -2.04 5.25
C ALA A 78 22.29 -2.55 4.89
N LEU A 79 21.46 -1.67 4.32
CA LEU A 79 20.15 -2.07 3.84
C LEU A 79 20.28 -3.01 2.64
N HIS A 80 21.15 -2.68 1.68
CA HIS A 80 21.41 -3.50 0.52
C HIS A 80 21.88 -4.90 0.92
N ASP A 81 22.96 -4.99 1.68
CA ASP A 81 23.54 -6.26 2.08
C ASP A 81 22.51 -7.13 2.79
N ARG A 82 21.66 -6.50 3.61
CA ARG A 82 20.60 -7.22 4.30
C ARG A 82 19.50 -7.69 3.35
N LEU A 83 19.03 -6.85 2.42
CA LEU A 83 17.98 -7.21 1.45
C LEU A 83 18.42 -8.36 0.52
N ASP A 84 19.70 -8.37 0.13
CA ASP A 84 20.32 -9.48 -0.61
C ASP A 84 20.36 -10.75 0.25
N GLU A 85 20.84 -10.64 1.50
CA GLU A 85 20.94 -11.78 2.43
C GLU A 85 19.57 -12.45 2.69
N ILE A 86 18.49 -11.66 2.80
CA ILE A 86 17.13 -12.17 2.98
C ILE A 86 16.42 -12.50 1.65
N GLY A 87 17.08 -12.37 0.50
CA GLY A 87 16.57 -12.83 -0.80
C GLY A 87 15.39 -12.02 -1.35
N ILE A 88 15.26 -10.74 -0.97
CA ILE A 88 14.13 -9.90 -1.40
C ILE A 88 14.12 -9.68 -2.92
N GLU A 89 15.30 -9.52 -3.52
CA GLU A 89 15.41 -9.33 -4.97
C GLU A 89 14.88 -10.54 -5.74
N GLU A 90 15.30 -11.75 -5.35
CA GLU A 90 14.83 -12.98 -6.00
C GLU A 90 13.33 -13.19 -5.75
N ALA A 91 12.82 -12.91 -4.55
CA ALA A 91 11.39 -12.96 -4.28
C ALA A 91 10.58 -11.99 -5.16
N MET A 92 11.14 -10.81 -5.45
CA MET A 92 10.53 -9.87 -6.40
C MET A 92 10.60 -10.41 -7.84
N LYS A 93 11.73 -10.97 -8.26
CA LYS A 93 11.88 -11.62 -9.57
C LYS A 93 10.86 -12.73 -9.75
N ASP A 94 10.70 -13.62 -8.77
CA ASP A 94 9.69 -14.70 -8.75
C ASP A 94 8.26 -14.18 -8.99
N TYR A 95 7.91 -13.06 -8.36
CA TYR A 95 6.58 -12.45 -8.52
C TYR A 95 6.35 -11.89 -9.93
N TYR A 96 7.37 -11.28 -10.52
CA TYR A 96 7.27 -10.57 -11.79
C TYR A 96 7.62 -11.43 -13.02
N ARG A 97 8.33 -12.54 -12.87
CA ARG A 97 8.71 -13.47 -13.96
C ARG A 97 7.52 -13.92 -14.83
N PRO A 98 6.30 -14.15 -14.31
CA PRO A 98 5.14 -14.44 -15.15
C PRO A 98 4.69 -13.28 -16.04
N GLN A 99 5.10 -12.05 -15.75
CA GLN A 99 4.68 -10.80 -16.40
C GLN A 99 5.77 -10.24 -17.32
N ILE A 100 7.05 -10.47 -16.97
CA ILE A 100 8.23 -9.99 -17.69
C ILE A 100 9.10 -11.22 -18.01
N SER A 101 9.16 -11.58 -19.30
CA SER A 101 9.81 -12.81 -19.75
C SER A 101 11.32 -12.67 -19.98
N ASP A 102 11.77 -11.46 -20.29
CA ASP A 102 13.18 -11.15 -20.52
C ASP A 102 13.85 -10.89 -19.16
N GLU A 103 14.80 -11.74 -18.78
CA GLU A 103 15.47 -11.68 -17.48
C GLU A 103 16.28 -10.40 -17.29
N VAL A 104 16.83 -9.80 -18.37
CA VAL A 104 17.57 -8.52 -18.25
C VAL A 104 16.60 -7.38 -17.97
N VAL A 105 15.44 -7.38 -18.63
CA VAL A 105 14.38 -6.39 -18.39
C VAL A 105 13.76 -6.58 -17.01
N LEU A 106 13.59 -7.83 -16.57
CA LEU A 106 13.11 -8.15 -15.23
C LEU A 106 14.08 -7.63 -14.17
N ASP A 107 15.36 -7.95 -14.32
CA ASP A 107 16.41 -7.51 -13.41
C ASP A 107 16.45 -5.98 -13.29
N GLN A 108 16.46 -5.27 -14.42
CA GLN A 108 16.41 -3.81 -14.44
C GLN A 108 15.13 -3.27 -13.80
N HIS A 109 13.98 -3.92 -14.01
CA HIS A 109 12.72 -3.53 -13.40
C HIS A 109 12.76 -3.64 -11.88
N ILE A 110 13.30 -4.75 -11.33
CA ILE A 110 13.42 -4.94 -9.89
C ILE A 110 14.38 -3.92 -9.29
N HIS A 111 15.55 -3.72 -9.91
CA HIS A 111 16.52 -2.72 -9.48
C HIS A 111 15.93 -1.31 -9.47
N GLN A 112 15.13 -0.95 -10.48
CA GLN A 112 14.44 0.34 -10.52
C GLN A 112 13.45 0.48 -9.35
N ILE A 113 12.67 -0.56 -9.04
CA ILE A 113 11.74 -0.50 -7.91
C ILE A 113 12.51 -0.31 -6.60
N LEU A 114 13.61 -1.05 -6.41
CA LEU A 114 14.44 -0.91 -5.22
C LEU A 114 15.04 0.50 -5.14
N TYR A 115 15.56 1.06 -6.24
CA TYR A 115 16.04 2.44 -6.31
C TYR A 115 14.96 3.46 -5.91
N ASP A 116 13.77 3.36 -6.50
CA ASP A 116 12.67 4.28 -6.23
C ASP A 116 12.20 4.24 -4.77
N ARG A 117 12.42 3.11 -4.07
CA ARG A 117 11.96 2.87 -2.70
C ARG A 117 13.01 3.15 -1.65
N THR A 118 14.27 2.86 -1.94
CA THR A 118 15.35 2.87 -0.94
C THR A 118 16.51 3.78 -1.33
N GLY A 119 16.55 4.27 -2.57
CA GLY A 119 17.69 4.98 -3.15
C GLY A 119 18.84 4.05 -3.54
N TYR A 120 18.63 2.73 -3.50
CA TYR A 120 19.61 1.71 -3.88
C TYR A 120 19.94 1.73 -5.37
N VAL A 121 21.23 1.72 -5.73
CA VAL A 121 21.70 1.56 -7.10
C VAL A 121 22.54 0.28 -7.14
N GLY A 122 22.12 -0.70 -7.94
CA GLY A 122 22.87 -1.96 -8.10
C GLY A 122 24.25 -1.75 -8.70
N GLU A 123 25.16 -2.69 -8.44
CA GLU A 123 26.57 -2.57 -8.84
C GLU A 123 26.76 -2.40 -10.34
N ASP A 124 25.92 -3.07 -11.14
CA ASP A 124 25.97 -3.02 -12.60
C ASP A 124 25.21 -1.82 -13.20
N TYR A 125 24.57 -1.00 -12.36
CA TYR A 125 23.69 0.08 -12.78
C TYR A 125 24.23 1.46 -12.43
N GLN A 126 23.84 2.44 -13.24
CA GLN A 126 24.05 3.86 -12.97
C GLN A 126 22.74 4.63 -13.15
N VAL A 127 22.59 5.74 -12.41
CA VAL A 127 21.40 6.58 -12.49
C VAL A 127 21.55 7.58 -13.63
N ASN A 128 20.65 7.53 -14.61
CA ASN A 128 20.51 8.52 -15.66
C ASN A 128 19.13 9.18 -15.58
N GLY A 129 19.08 10.42 -15.08
CA GLY A 129 17.82 11.17 -14.97
C GLY A 129 16.77 10.54 -14.05
N GLY A 130 17.19 9.74 -13.06
CA GLY A 130 16.29 9.01 -12.15
C GLY A 130 15.91 7.61 -12.62
N VAL A 131 16.41 7.17 -13.78
CA VAL A 131 16.23 5.80 -14.29
C VAL A 131 17.56 5.06 -14.22
N LEU A 132 17.54 3.82 -13.74
CA LEU A 132 18.69 2.93 -13.76
C LEU A 132 18.94 2.40 -15.16
N VAL A 133 20.17 2.57 -15.63
CA VAL A 133 20.69 2.01 -16.88
C VAL A 133 21.94 1.21 -16.57
N LEU A 134 22.18 0.12 -17.32
CA LEU A 134 23.42 -0.64 -17.21
C LEU A 134 24.62 0.29 -17.45
N LYS A 135 25.71 0.07 -16.70
CA LYS A 135 26.98 0.73 -16.96
C LYS A 135 27.53 0.24 -18.28
N ASP A 136 27.99 1.17 -19.12
CA ASP A 136 28.78 0.84 -20.29
C ASP A 136 30.18 0.45 -19.80
N ASP A 137 30.60 -0.80 -20.04
CA ASP A 137 31.96 -1.30 -19.76
C ASP A 137 33.04 -0.61 -20.63
#